data_AF-A0A813G617-F1
#
_entry.id   AF-A0A813G617-F1
#
_cell.length_a   1.000
_cell.length_b   1.000
_cell.length_c   1.000
_cell.angle_alpha   90.00
_cell.angle_beta   90.00
_cell.angle_gamma   90.00
#
_symmetry.space_group_name_H-M   'P 1'
#
loop_
_entity.id
_entity.type
_entity.pdbx_description
1 polymer ?
#
loop_
_entity_poly.entity_id
_entity_poly.type
_entity_poly.pdbx_seq_one_letter_code
_entity_poly.pdbx_strand_id
1 'polypeptide(L)'
;MKETGLVTNLGEAVASQLARCPPKQLAASLHSLAKLGLRQGPVFREAAPQIVRDIVGFTYRDLATCLWAFAKAGQKDTALLSRVQDFLKGQNLSRLAPADVSMLLWSYSRLDWELDPDLLSSFTHHAAVGCHNYSKTSLLVTCLALGRLGFARQPVLVELYRSLYGRLPDLTDSQLALAFLLFSGSGIRDAALLQRLLFESSQRLPRLRGQDLSNVEPQGQDAGEVIPGLHDALRKRVLDQLEQLPPEPLLGIFQAAPKFLGFSQEESLRVTTSLLRHVPSQSASELARCLVGAARAELVHKPFLLELFHHLRKKRDALSPSEVVACIWSAYVLGFCKPKFQRSLAFVLQRHVKDWQLPAGELRDILPALNLALNHFGFWERLPASLRRAVWRLSGDDLRKGRVCYFPVLGSLKHHLFVEFLLIFVLFTVGH
;
A
#
# COMPACT_ATOMS: atom_id res chain seq x y z
N MET A 1 -4.83 22.90 -19.52
CA MET A 1 -6.10 23.55 -19.13
C MET A 1 -7.32 23.14 -19.98
N LYS A 2 -7.19 22.79 -21.27
CA LYS A 2 -8.35 22.36 -22.10
C LYS A 2 -8.83 20.92 -21.85
N GLU A 3 -7.93 19.98 -21.57
CA GLU A 3 -8.31 18.57 -21.29
C GLU A 3 -9.16 18.41 -20.03
N THR A 4 -8.87 19.15 -18.97
CA THR A 4 -9.62 19.08 -17.70
C THR A 4 -11.09 19.50 -17.84
N GLY A 5 -11.41 20.43 -18.76
CA GLY A 5 -12.79 20.87 -19.05
C GLY A 5 -13.59 19.84 -19.85
N LEU A 6 -12.95 19.14 -20.80
CA LEU A 6 -13.62 18.11 -21.59
C LEU A 6 -14.00 16.89 -20.72
N VAL A 7 -13.07 16.43 -19.88
CA VAL A 7 -13.31 15.23 -19.05
C VAL A 7 -14.33 15.51 -17.93
N THR A 8 -14.39 16.75 -17.42
CA THR A 8 -15.43 17.15 -16.45
C THR A 8 -16.81 17.25 -17.09
N ASN A 9 -16.93 17.92 -18.25
CA ASN A 9 -18.19 18.00 -18.98
C ASN A 9 -18.72 16.63 -19.41
N LEU A 10 -17.83 15.73 -19.85
CA LEU A 10 -18.19 14.34 -20.15
C LEU A 10 -18.65 13.59 -18.89
N GLY A 11 -18.00 13.83 -17.74
CA GLY A 11 -18.41 13.27 -16.46
C GLY A 11 -19.83 13.68 -16.05
N GLU A 12 -20.18 14.96 -16.21
CA GLU A 12 -21.53 15.47 -15.92
C GLU A 12 -22.58 14.90 -16.87
N ALA A 13 -22.28 14.86 -18.17
CA ALA A 13 -23.17 14.27 -19.16
C ALA A 13 -23.44 12.79 -18.88
N VAL A 14 -22.38 12.02 -18.59
CA VAL A 14 -22.50 10.59 -18.23
C VAL A 14 -23.29 10.42 -16.92
N ALA A 15 -23.01 11.23 -15.89
CA ALA A 15 -23.72 11.17 -14.62
C ALA A 15 -25.24 11.36 -14.79
N SER A 16 -25.67 12.30 -15.63
CA SER A 16 -27.09 12.54 -15.91
C SER A 16 -27.81 11.37 -16.58
N GLN A 17 -27.09 10.57 -17.37
CA GLN A 17 -27.63 9.37 -18.01
C GLN A 17 -27.62 8.14 -17.09
N LEU A 18 -26.61 8.03 -16.22
CA LEU A 18 -26.47 6.90 -15.28
C LEU A 18 -27.61 6.82 -14.27
N ALA A 19 -28.21 7.97 -13.90
CA ALA A 19 -29.35 8.07 -12.99
C ALA A 19 -30.57 7.21 -13.41
N ARG A 20 -30.62 6.75 -14.67
CA ARG A 20 -31.70 5.94 -15.25
C ARG A 20 -31.27 4.52 -15.65
N CYS A 21 -29.99 4.15 -15.44
CA CYS A 21 -29.50 2.84 -15.83
C CYS A 21 -29.99 1.74 -14.88
N PRO A 22 -30.38 0.56 -15.40
CA PRO A 22 -30.65 -0.60 -14.56
C PRO A 22 -29.36 -1.07 -13.86
N PRO A 23 -29.47 -1.80 -12.73
CA PRO A 23 -28.35 -2.21 -11.88
C PRO A 23 -27.12 -2.77 -12.60
N LYS A 24 -27.34 -3.76 -13.50
CA LYS A 24 -26.26 -4.39 -14.27
C LYS A 24 -25.55 -3.41 -15.21
N GLN A 25 -26.29 -2.51 -15.87
CA GLN A 25 -25.70 -1.52 -16.76
C GLN A 25 -24.95 -0.45 -15.97
N LEU A 26 -25.47 -0.04 -14.81
CA LEU A 26 -24.76 0.88 -13.92
C LEU A 26 -23.42 0.28 -13.46
N ALA A 27 -23.41 -0.98 -13.02
CA ALA A 27 -22.19 -1.67 -12.62
C ALA A 27 -21.15 -1.76 -13.76
N ALA A 28 -21.58 -2.15 -14.96
CA ALA A 28 -20.71 -2.24 -16.14
C ALA A 28 -20.14 -0.87 -16.56
N SER A 29 -20.95 0.19 -16.50
CA SER A 29 -20.53 1.55 -16.81
C SER A 29 -19.49 2.05 -15.81
N LEU A 30 -19.75 1.91 -14.51
CA LEU A 30 -18.80 2.30 -13.46
C LEU A 30 -17.48 1.55 -13.58
N HIS A 31 -17.53 0.24 -13.83
CA HIS A 31 -16.34 -0.58 -14.06
C HIS A 31 -15.52 -0.08 -15.24
N SER A 32 -16.16 0.18 -16.38
CA SER A 32 -15.49 0.68 -17.58
C SER A 32 -14.84 2.04 -17.34
N LEU A 33 -15.56 2.98 -16.72
CA LEU A 33 -15.04 4.31 -16.38
C LEU A 33 -13.84 4.23 -15.43
N ALA A 34 -13.92 3.39 -14.40
CA ALA A 34 -12.83 3.18 -13.46
C ALA A 34 -11.60 2.53 -14.14
N LYS A 35 -11.82 1.59 -15.08
CA LYS A 35 -10.75 1.00 -15.91
C LYS A 35 -10.07 2.01 -16.81
N LEU A 36 -10.82 2.94 -17.40
CA LEU A 36 -10.30 4.04 -18.20
C LEU A 36 -9.56 5.11 -17.37
N GLY A 37 -9.48 4.94 -16.04
CA GLY A 37 -8.83 5.89 -15.14
C GLY A 37 -9.62 7.17 -14.94
N LEU A 38 -10.89 7.21 -15.35
CA LEU A 38 -11.78 8.35 -15.16
C LEU A 38 -12.25 8.39 -13.71
N ARG A 39 -11.55 9.16 -12.88
CA ARG A 39 -11.85 9.33 -11.44
C ARG A 39 -12.87 10.45 -11.18
N GLN A 40 -13.81 10.63 -12.11
CA GLN A 40 -14.72 11.78 -12.09
C GLN A 40 -15.70 11.67 -10.92
N GLY A 41 -15.47 12.48 -9.88
CA GLY A 41 -16.31 12.54 -8.68
C GLY A 41 -17.82 12.67 -8.94
N PRO A 42 -18.30 13.47 -9.93
CA PRO A 42 -19.73 13.59 -10.21
C PRO A 42 -20.41 12.27 -10.55
N VAL A 43 -19.79 11.42 -11.39
CA VAL A 43 -20.36 10.12 -11.78
C VAL A 43 -20.57 9.21 -10.56
N PHE A 44 -19.55 9.09 -9.71
CA PHE A 44 -19.63 8.24 -8.52
C PHE A 44 -20.56 8.83 -7.45
N ARG A 45 -20.62 10.16 -7.34
CA ARG A 45 -21.54 10.87 -6.44
C ARG A 45 -23.00 10.64 -6.80
N GLU A 46 -23.36 10.63 -8.08
CA GLU A 46 -24.73 10.34 -8.52
C GLU A 46 -25.06 8.83 -8.46
N ALA A 47 -24.09 7.96 -8.74
CA ALA A 47 -24.30 6.53 -8.73
C ALA A 47 -24.50 5.94 -7.33
N ALA A 48 -23.81 6.47 -6.30
CA ALA A 48 -23.87 5.93 -4.95
C ALA A 48 -25.30 5.92 -4.35
N PRO A 49 -26.06 7.04 -4.35
CA PRO A 49 -27.44 7.06 -3.88
C PRO A 49 -28.36 6.10 -4.63
N GLN A 50 -28.15 5.95 -5.95
CA GLN A 50 -28.92 5.01 -6.77
C GLN A 50 -28.65 3.55 -6.37
N ILE A 51 -27.39 3.17 -6.19
CA ILE A 51 -27.03 1.82 -5.73
C ILE A 51 -27.60 1.56 -4.33
N VAL A 52 -27.50 2.53 -3.42
CA VAL A 52 -28.04 2.43 -2.05
C VAL A 52 -29.55 2.18 -2.05
N ARG A 53 -30.29 2.93 -2.87
CA ARG A 53 -31.75 2.83 -3.00
C ARG A 53 -32.16 1.51 -3.65
N ASP A 54 -31.52 1.14 -4.76
CA ASP A 54 -31.95 0.03 -5.61
C ASP A 54 -31.19 -1.27 -5.32
N ILE A 55 -30.50 -1.37 -4.17
CA ILE A 55 -29.54 -2.44 -3.84
C ILE A 55 -30.10 -3.85 -4.02
N VAL A 56 -31.39 -4.05 -3.74
CA VAL A 56 -32.07 -5.35 -3.86
C VAL A 56 -32.16 -5.82 -5.33
N GLY A 57 -32.11 -4.89 -6.29
CA GLY A 57 -32.10 -5.19 -7.72
C GLY A 57 -30.73 -5.56 -8.28
N PHE A 58 -29.65 -5.46 -7.48
CA PHE A 58 -28.31 -5.84 -7.91
C PHE A 58 -28.04 -7.32 -7.64
N THR A 59 -27.36 -7.98 -8.57
CA THR A 59 -26.74 -9.27 -8.25
C THR A 59 -25.50 -9.05 -7.38
N TYR A 60 -25.03 -10.11 -6.71
CA TYR A 60 -23.78 -10.03 -5.94
C TYR A 60 -22.58 -9.59 -6.77
N ARG A 61 -22.51 -10.06 -8.02
CA ARG A 61 -21.46 -9.67 -8.96
C ARG A 61 -21.54 -8.19 -9.33
N ASP A 62 -22.75 -7.67 -9.52
CA ASP A 62 -22.94 -6.25 -9.83
C ASP A 62 -22.49 -5.38 -8.65
N LEU A 63 -22.84 -5.76 -7.41
CA LEU A 63 -22.38 -5.05 -6.20
C LEU A 63 -20.86 -5.10 -6.03
N ALA A 64 -20.25 -6.28 -6.19
CA ALA A 64 -18.80 -6.44 -6.11
C ALA A 64 -18.10 -5.59 -7.18
N THR A 65 -18.65 -5.53 -8.40
CA THR A 65 -18.14 -4.72 -9.51
C THR A 65 -18.29 -3.22 -9.24
N CYS A 66 -19.43 -2.78 -8.70
CA CYS A 66 -19.64 -1.40 -8.27
C CYS A 66 -18.61 -1.00 -7.22
N LEU A 67 -18.49 -1.75 -6.12
CA LEU A 67 -17.53 -1.44 -5.07
C LEU A 67 -16.08 -1.44 -5.57
N TRP A 68 -15.73 -2.39 -6.46
CA TRP A 68 -14.43 -2.38 -7.12
C TRP A 68 -14.20 -1.10 -7.91
N ALA A 69 -15.19 -0.63 -8.68
CA ALA A 69 -15.09 0.60 -9.45
C ALA A 69 -14.89 1.84 -8.56
N PHE A 70 -15.66 1.95 -7.46
CA PHE A 70 -15.50 3.01 -6.47
C PHE A 70 -14.09 2.99 -5.85
N ALA A 71 -13.64 1.82 -5.39
CA ALA A 71 -12.32 1.63 -4.82
C ALA A 71 -11.20 1.94 -5.83
N LYS A 72 -11.36 1.47 -7.07
CA LYS A 72 -10.42 1.72 -8.17
C LYS A 72 -10.30 3.21 -8.50
N ALA A 73 -11.41 3.93 -8.49
CA ALA A 73 -11.47 5.38 -8.71
C ALA A 73 -11.04 6.21 -7.49
N GLY A 74 -10.86 5.59 -6.32
CA GLY A 74 -10.54 6.28 -5.07
C GLY A 74 -11.72 7.08 -4.51
N GLN A 75 -12.95 6.70 -4.86
CA GLN A 75 -14.17 7.36 -4.41
C GLN A 75 -14.70 6.63 -3.19
N LYS A 76 -14.55 7.23 -2.00
CA LYS A 76 -15.04 6.69 -0.74
C LYS A 76 -16.41 7.30 -0.44
N ASP A 77 -17.46 6.50 -0.59
CA ASP A 77 -18.83 6.86 -0.19
C ASP A 77 -19.25 5.99 1.00
N THR A 78 -19.43 6.62 2.16
CA THR A 78 -19.67 5.91 3.42
C THR A 78 -21.06 5.27 3.48
N ALA A 79 -22.06 5.90 2.87
CA ALA A 79 -23.43 5.39 2.83
C ALA A 79 -23.51 4.14 1.95
N LEU A 80 -22.86 4.16 0.80
CA LEU A 80 -22.73 2.99 -0.08
C LEU A 80 -22.02 1.83 0.61
N LEU A 81 -20.85 2.09 1.22
CA LEU A 81 -20.07 1.04 1.88
C LEU A 81 -20.83 0.39 3.04
N SER A 82 -21.46 1.20 3.90
CA SER A 82 -22.30 0.69 4.99
C SER A 82 -23.48 -0.12 4.45
N ARG A 83 -24.19 0.42 3.44
CA ARG A 83 -25.40 -0.22 2.92
C ARG A 83 -25.10 -1.57 2.26
N VAL A 84 -24.00 -1.69 1.52
CA VAL A 84 -23.61 -2.96 0.89
C VAL A 84 -23.23 -3.99 1.94
N GLN A 85 -22.48 -3.61 2.96
CA GLN A 85 -22.17 -4.48 4.10
C GLN A 85 -23.45 -4.97 4.79
N ASP A 86 -24.36 -4.06 5.14
CA ASP A 86 -25.61 -4.41 5.83
C ASP A 86 -26.49 -5.32 4.99
N PHE A 87 -26.53 -5.09 3.67
CA PHE A 87 -27.21 -5.98 2.75
C PHE A 87 -26.60 -7.38 2.76
N LEU A 88 -25.28 -7.51 2.63
CA LEU A 88 -24.59 -8.80 2.56
C LEU A 88 -24.70 -9.62 3.86
N LYS A 89 -24.75 -8.97 5.03
CA LYS A 89 -24.99 -9.65 6.32
C LYS A 89 -26.27 -10.48 6.35
N GLY A 90 -27.32 -10.01 5.67
CA GLY A 90 -28.60 -10.70 5.59
C GLY A 90 -28.65 -11.80 4.52
N GLN A 91 -27.54 -12.11 3.85
CA GLN A 91 -27.50 -13.00 2.69
C GLN A 91 -26.71 -14.27 2.97
N ASN A 92 -27.04 -15.33 2.21
CA ASN A 92 -26.21 -16.53 2.17
C ASN A 92 -24.98 -16.29 1.28
N LEU A 93 -23.84 -16.02 1.91
CA LEU A 93 -22.58 -15.74 1.22
C LEU A 93 -22.01 -16.95 0.47
N SER A 94 -22.49 -18.18 0.69
CA SER A 94 -22.07 -19.36 -0.09
C SER A 94 -22.44 -19.26 -1.58
N ARG A 95 -23.30 -18.31 -1.94
CA ARG A 95 -23.71 -18.02 -3.33
C ARG A 95 -22.76 -17.07 -4.05
N LEU A 96 -21.84 -16.42 -3.34
CA LEU A 96 -20.84 -15.56 -3.95
C LEU A 96 -19.85 -16.40 -4.75
N ALA A 97 -19.50 -15.95 -5.95
CA ALA A 97 -18.37 -16.54 -6.62
C ALA A 97 -17.06 -16.14 -5.90
N PRO A 98 -16.03 -16.99 -5.89
CA PRO A 98 -14.71 -16.65 -5.37
C PRO A 98 -14.17 -15.28 -5.81
N ALA A 99 -14.34 -14.94 -7.09
CA ALA A 99 -13.91 -13.66 -7.63
C ALA A 99 -14.69 -12.47 -7.03
N ASP A 100 -15.98 -12.63 -6.73
CA ASP A 100 -16.81 -11.59 -6.12
C ASP A 100 -16.34 -11.31 -4.68
N VAL A 101 -16.03 -12.36 -3.92
CA VAL A 101 -15.44 -12.22 -2.57
C VAL A 101 -14.09 -11.50 -2.62
N SER A 102 -13.20 -11.88 -3.54
CA SER A 102 -11.91 -11.20 -3.72
C SER A 102 -12.08 -9.72 -4.06
N MET A 103 -13.02 -9.38 -4.95
CA MET A 103 -13.32 -7.99 -5.31
C MET A 103 -13.86 -7.20 -4.12
N LEU A 104 -14.80 -7.76 -3.35
CA LEU A 104 -15.37 -7.11 -2.17
C LEU A 104 -14.29 -6.84 -1.12
N LEU A 105 -13.54 -7.86 -0.71
CA LEU A 105 -12.45 -7.72 0.27
C LEU A 105 -11.42 -6.69 -0.19
N TRP A 106 -10.99 -6.76 -1.46
CA TRP A 106 -10.04 -5.79 -2.00
C TRP A 106 -10.60 -4.37 -1.97
N SER A 107 -11.87 -4.18 -2.34
CA SER A 107 -12.51 -2.87 -2.40
C SER A 107 -12.61 -2.22 -1.03
N TYR A 108 -13.08 -2.96 -0.02
CA TYR A 108 -13.13 -2.48 1.36
C TYR A 108 -11.73 -2.17 1.88
N SER A 109 -10.76 -3.07 1.65
CA SER A 109 -9.38 -2.86 2.08
C SER A 109 -8.73 -1.64 1.43
N ARG A 110 -9.05 -1.35 0.16
CA ARG A 110 -8.50 -0.23 -0.60
C ARG A 110 -9.13 1.10 -0.22
N LEU A 111 -10.40 1.09 0.16
CA LEU A 111 -11.11 2.29 0.63
C LEU A 111 -10.88 2.57 2.11
N ASP A 112 -10.05 1.75 2.78
CA ASP A 112 -9.77 1.84 4.21
C ASP A 112 -11.09 1.87 5.00
N TRP A 113 -11.97 0.91 4.68
CA TRP A 113 -13.27 0.74 5.31
C TRP A 113 -13.23 -0.43 6.29
N GLU A 114 -13.66 -0.17 7.51
CA GLU A 114 -13.78 -1.18 8.55
C GLU A 114 -14.96 -2.10 8.24
N LEU A 115 -14.62 -3.35 7.89
CA LEU A 115 -15.62 -4.39 7.71
C LEU A 115 -16.15 -4.85 9.06
N ASP A 116 -17.44 -5.11 9.11
CA ASP A 116 -18.06 -5.75 10.25
C ASP A 116 -17.39 -7.11 10.54
N PRO A 117 -17.08 -7.42 11.81
CA PRO A 117 -16.38 -8.64 12.18
C PRO A 117 -17.07 -9.93 11.72
N ASP A 118 -18.41 -10.00 11.78
CA ASP A 118 -19.16 -11.20 11.40
C ASP A 118 -19.16 -11.41 9.89
N LEU A 119 -19.31 -10.31 9.13
CA LEU A 119 -19.21 -10.34 7.68
C LEU A 119 -17.79 -10.74 7.23
N LEU A 120 -16.76 -10.18 7.87
CA LEU A 120 -15.37 -10.53 7.58
C LEU A 120 -15.05 -11.99 7.95
N SER A 121 -15.55 -12.47 9.08
CA SER A 121 -15.47 -13.89 9.46
C SER A 121 -16.15 -14.78 8.40
N SER A 122 -17.30 -14.36 7.89
CA SER A 122 -18.01 -15.10 6.84
C SER A 122 -17.24 -15.13 5.52
N PHE A 123 -16.61 -14.02 5.11
CA PHE A 123 -15.74 -13.99 3.92
C PHE A 123 -14.49 -14.86 4.08
N THR A 124 -13.84 -14.79 5.25
CA THR A 124 -12.65 -15.61 5.53
C THR A 124 -12.98 -17.09 5.58
N HIS A 125 -14.12 -17.48 6.17
CA HIS A 125 -14.62 -18.85 6.15
C HIS A 125 -14.91 -19.32 4.71
N HIS A 126 -15.61 -18.51 3.92
CA HIS A 126 -15.87 -18.80 2.50
C HIS A 126 -14.56 -19.01 1.72
N ALA A 127 -13.58 -18.13 1.92
CA ALA A 127 -12.29 -18.22 1.26
C ALA A 127 -11.50 -19.46 1.69
N ALA A 128 -11.51 -19.82 2.97
CA ALA A 128 -10.82 -21.00 3.50
C ALA A 128 -11.43 -22.30 2.95
N VAL A 129 -12.74 -22.47 3.05
CA VAL A 129 -13.44 -23.69 2.59
C VAL A 129 -13.38 -23.83 1.07
N GLY A 130 -13.51 -22.72 0.35
CA GLY A 130 -13.57 -22.67 -1.10
C GLY A 130 -12.24 -22.43 -1.80
N CYS A 131 -11.09 -22.43 -1.10
CA CYS A 131 -9.80 -21.95 -1.61
C CYS A 131 -9.38 -22.58 -2.96
N HIS A 132 -9.67 -23.87 -3.16
CA HIS A 132 -9.40 -24.60 -4.40
C HIS A 132 -10.19 -24.06 -5.61
N ASN A 133 -11.37 -23.46 -5.38
CA ASN A 133 -12.21 -22.86 -6.42
C ASN A 133 -11.80 -21.43 -6.77
N TYR A 134 -10.85 -20.82 -6.03
CA TYR A 134 -10.31 -19.50 -6.37
C TYR A 134 -9.31 -19.64 -7.51
N SER A 135 -9.42 -18.75 -8.51
CA SER A 135 -8.34 -18.55 -9.48
C SER A 135 -7.04 -18.13 -8.77
N LYS A 136 -5.88 -18.34 -9.41
CA LYS A 136 -4.55 -17.92 -8.89
C LYS A 136 -4.55 -16.44 -8.53
N THR A 137 -5.14 -15.65 -9.41
CA THR A 137 -5.33 -14.22 -9.24
C THR A 137 -6.24 -13.88 -8.06
N SER A 138 -7.46 -14.43 -8.02
CA SER A 138 -8.44 -14.15 -6.96
C SER A 138 -7.87 -14.50 -5.59
N LEU A 139 -7.14 -15.61 -5.49
CA LEU A 139 -6.50 -16.05 -4.25
C LEU A 139 -5.44 -15.05 -3.76
N LEU A 140 -4.56 -14.58 -4.64
CA LEU A 140 -3.55 -13.56 -4.30
C LEU A 140 -4.19 -12.22 -3.92
N VAL A 141 -5.24 -11.80 -4.61
CA VAL A 141 -6.02 -10.59 -4.28
C VAL A 141 -6.66 -10.73 -2.89
N THR A 142 -7.21 -11.90 -2.57
CA THR A 142 -7.76 -12.19 -1.24
C THR A 142 -6.68 -12.11 -0.17
N CYS A 143 -5.52 -12.77 -0.35
CA CYS A 143 -4.42 -12.72 0.62
C CYS A 143 -3.95 -11.27 0.86
N LEU A 144 -3.80 -10.50 -0.22
CA LEU A 144 -3.46 -9.07 -0.12
C LEU A 144 -4.50 -8.32 0.71
N ALA A 145 -5.78 -8.44 0.35
CA ALA A 145 -6.86 -7.72 1.00
C ALA A 145 -6.98 -8.07 2.49
N LEU A 146 -6.82 -9.34 2.86
CA LEU A 146 -6.81 -9.77 4.26
C LEU A 146 -5.62 -9.19 5.03
N GLY A 147 -4.42 -9.21 4.44
CA GLY A 147 -3.26 -8.54 5.04
C GLY A 147 -3.54 -7.05 5.30
N ARG A 148 -4.17 -6.37 4.34
CA ARG A 148 -4.60 -4.97 4.43
C ARG A 148 -5.63 -4.69 5.52
N LEU A 149 -6.56 -5.61 5.73
CA LEU A 149 -7.61 -5.53 6.75
C LEU A 149 -7.12 -5.94 8.14
N GLY A 150 -5.82 -6.19 8.32
CA GLY A 150 -5.24 -6.53 9.60
C GLY A 150 -5.26 -8.01 9.97
N PHE A 151 -5.61 -8.88 9.02
CA PHE A 151 -5.62 -10.33 9.20
C PHE A 151 -4.25 -10.97 8.95
N ALA A 152 -3.17 -10.26 9.28
CA ALA A 152 -1.83 -10.83 9.33
C ALA A 152 -1.76 -11.93 10.40
N ARG A 153 -0.95 -12.96 10.18
CA ARG A 153 -0.77 -14.11 11.09
C ARG A 153 -2.02 -14.94 11.40
N GLN A 154 -3.09 -14.79 10.60
CA GLN A 154 -4.34 -15.51 10.81
C GLN A 154 -4.35 -16.89 10.15
N PRO A 155 -4.98 -17.92 10.75
CA PRO A 155 -5.03 -19.28 10.20
C PRO A 155 -5.58 -19.36 8.77
N VAL A 156 -6.53 -18.50 8.41
CA VAL A 156 -7.06 -18.45 7.03
C VAL A 156 -5.95 -18.25 6.00
N LEU A 157 -4.96 -17.39 6.28
CA LEU A 157 -3.87 -17.16 5.34
C LEU A 157 -3.01 -18.41 5.14
N VAL A 158 -2.82 -19.22 6.18
CA VAL A 158 -2.13 -20.53 6.05
C VAL A 158 -2.84 -21.39 5.02
N GLU A 159 -4.17 -21.53 5.13
CA GLU A 159 -4.96 -22.34 4.21
C GLU A 159 -4.88 -21.81 2.77
N LEU A 160 -5.05 -20.49 2.59
CA LEU A 160 -4.97 -19.87 1.28
C LEU A 160 -3.59 -20.08 0.64
N TYR A 161 -2.51 -19.87 1.40
CA TYR A 161 -1.15 -20.05 0.90
C TYR A 161 -0.80 -21.52 0.64
N ARG A 162 -1.26 -22.46 1.47
CA ARG A 162 -1.08 -23.91 1.22
C ARG A 162 -1.85 -24.38 -0.01
N SER A 163 -3.03 -23.80 -0.29
CA SER A 163 -3.74 -24.09 -1.54
C SER A 163 -3.00 -23.60 -2.79
N LEU A 164 -2.10 -22.62 -2.67
CA LEU A 164 -1.20 -22.21 -3.76
C LEU A 164 -0.05 -23.22 -3.97
N TYR A 165 0.34 -24.00 -2.95
CA TYR A 165 1.54 -24.83 -2.98
C TYR A 165 1.63 -25.72 -4.23
N GLY A 166 0.57 -26.48 -4.54
CA GLY A 166 0.51 -27.36 -5.71
C GLY A 166 0.39 -26.62 -7.05
N ARG A 167 0.08 -25.32 -7.02
CA ARG A 167 -0.15 -24.45 -8.19
C ARG A 167 0.99 -23.47 -8.45
N LEU A 168 2.03 -23.45 -7.60
CA LEU A 168 3.19 -22.58 -7.76
C LEU A 168 3.88 -22.75 -9.14
N PRO A 169 4.06 -23.98 -9.68
CA PRO A 169 4.63 -24.15 -11.01
C PRO A 169 3.88 -23.38 -12.10
N ASP A 170 2.54 -23.30 -11.98
CA ASP A 170 1.67 -22.68 -12.97
C ASP A 170 1.51 -21.16 -12.79
N LEU A 171 2.03 -20.57 -11.72
CA LEU A 171 1.97 -19.11 -11.55
C LEU A 171 2.77 -18.42 -12.65
N THR A 172 2.31 -17.25 -13.11
CA THR A 172 3.16 -16.36 -13.90
C THR A 172 4.29 -15.82 -13.03
N ASP A 173 5.36 -15.31 -13.64
CA ASP A 173 6.49 -14.71 -12.92
C ASP A 173 6.04 -13.61 -11.94
N SER A 174 5.11 -12.74 -12.39
CA SER A 174 4.53 -11.70 -11.52
C SER A 174 3.61 -12.24 -10.43
N GLN A 175 2.87 -13.32 -10.69
CA GLN A 175 2.04 -13.97 -9.67
C GLN A 175 2.92 -14.66 -8.61
N LEU A 176 4.02 -15.29 -9.01
CA LEU A 176 4.97 -15.92 -8.09
C LEU A 176 5.66 -14.86 -7.23
N ALA A 177 6.18 -13.79 -7.84
CA ALA A 177 6.82 -12.70 -7.12
C ALA A 177 5.84 -12.03 -6.15
N LEU A 178 4.59 -11.81 -6.58
CA LEU A 178 3.53 -11.33 -5.70
C LEU A 178 3.24 -12.32 -4.56
N ALA A 179 3.10 -13.61 -4.85
CA ALA A 179 2.86 -14.63 -3.82
C ALA A 179 3.96 -14.62 -2.75
N PHE A 180 5.22 -14.50 -3.18
CA PHE A 180 6.37 -14.37 -2.31
C PHE A 180 6.24 -13.16 -1.38
N LEU A 181 6.02 -11.98 -1.96
CA LEU A 181 5.84 -10.74 -1.21
C LEU A 181 4.69 -10.85 -0.19
N LEU A 182 3.54 -11.37 -0.64
CA LEU A 182 2.35 -11.52 0.20
C LEU A 182 2.63 -12.45 1.37
N PHE A 183 3.24 -13.60 1.10
CA PHE A 183 3.58 -14.59 2.12
C PHE A 183 4.58 -14.04 3.14
N SER A 184 5.70 -13.47 2.69
CA SER A 184 6.76 -12.98 3.57
C SER A 184 6.28 -11.82 4.47
N GLY A 185 5.41 -10.94 3.94
CA GLY A 185 4.81 -9.86 4.72
C GLY A 185 3.61 -10.27 5.58
N SER A 186 3.08 -11.48 5.44
CA SER A 186 1.91 -11.94 6.19
C SER A 186 2.20 -12.30 7.65
N GLY A 187 3.48 -12.56 7.97
CA GLY A 187 3.92 -13.06 9.28
C GLY A 187 3.54 -14.51 9.57
N ILE A 188 3.00 -15.25 8.58
CA ILE A 188 2.77 -16.69 8.65
C ILE A 188 4.11 -17.42 8.61
N ARG A 189 4.25 -18.45 9.44
CA ARG A 189 5.45 -19.29 9.49
C ARG A 189 5.15 -20.65 8.89
N ASP A 190 5.64 -20.87 7.68
CA ASP A 190 5.56 -22.15 6.98
C ASP A 190 6.86 -22.36 6.19
N ALA A 191 7.82 -23.06 6.81
CA ALA A 191 9.15 -23.25 6.23
C ALA A 191 9.10 -24.01 4.89
N ALA A 192 8.20 -24.99 4.76
CA ALA A 192 8.08 -25.77 3.52
C ALA A 192 7.60 -24.88 2.36
N LEU A 193 6.60 -24.03 2.62
CA LEU A 193 6.11 -23.10 1.61
C LEU A 193 7.14 -22.01 1.30
N LEU A 194 7.82 -21.45 2.32
CA LEU A 194 8.88 -20.46 2.12
C LEU A 194 9.99 -21.03 1.22
N GLN A 195 10.50 -22.22 1.55
CA GLN A 195 11.55 -22.87 0.76
C GLN A 195 11.07 -23.17 -0.67
N ARG A 196 9.81 -23.57 -0.85
CA ARG A 196 9.26 -23.79 -2.19
C ARG A 196 9.15 -22.49 -2.99
N LEU A 197 8.68 -21.41 -2.39
CA LEU A 197 8.61 -20.09 -3.03
C LEU A 197 10.00 -19.58 -3.41
N LEU A 198 10.97 -19.68 -2.51
CA LEU A 198 12.38 -19.32 -2.78
C LEU A 198 12.97 -20.16 -3.92
N PHE A 199 12.71 -21.47 -3.92
CA PHE A 199 13.17 -22.36 -4.98
C PHE A 199 12.62 -21.93 -6.33
N GLU A 200 11.29 -21.77 -6.46
CA GLU A 200 10.64 -21.33 -7.70
C GLU A 200 11.16 -19.95 -8.15
N SER A 201 11.32 -18.99 -7.23
CA SER A 201 11.86 -17.67 -7.52
C SER A 201 13.30 -17.73 -8.04
N SER A 202 14.14 -18.60 -7.47
CA SER A 202 15.53 -18.77 -7.93
C SER A 202 15.62 -19.35 -9.35
N GLN A 203 14.77 -20.34 -9.67
CA GLN A 203 14.70 -20.92 -11.02
C GLN A 203 14.25 -19.91 -12.08
N ARG A 204 13.37 -18.96 -11.70
CA ARG A 204 12.79 -17.96 -12.63
C ARG A 204 13.48 -16.61 -12.60
N LEU A 205 14.46 -16.42 -11.72
CA LEU A 205 15.21 -15.17 -11.56
C LEU A 205 15.71 -14.56 -12.90
N PRO A 206 16.20 -15.34 -13.89
CA PRO A 206 16.62 -14.78 -15.18
C PRO A 206 15.48 -14.17 -16.02
N ARG A 207 14.22 -14.46 -15.70
CA ARG A 207 13.04 -13.96 -16.40
C ARG A 207 12.35 -12.81 -15.66
N LEU A 208 12.59 -12.68 -14.35
CA LEU A 208 12.03 -11.60 -13.54
C LEU A 208 12.52 -10.22 -14.02
N ARG A 209 11.58 -9.27 -14.03
CA ARG A 209 11.76 -7.88 -14.49
C ARG A 209 10.90 -6.94 -13.67
N GLY A 210 11.24 -5.65 -13.66
CA GLY A 210 10.34 -4.64 -13.13
C GLY A 210 9.96 -4.92 -11.67
N GLN A 211 8.65 -4.84 -11.40
CA GLN A 211 8.08 -5.01 -10.07
C GLN A 211 8.34 -6.40 -9.47
N ASP A 212 8.54 -7.42 -10.32
CA ASP A 212 8.78 -8.78 -9.85
C ASP A 212 10.08 -8.84 -9.03
N LEU A 213 11.11 -8.09 -9.43
CA LEU A 213 12.38 -8.04 -8.71
C LEU A 213 12.25 -7.38 -7.33
N SER A 214 11.41 -6.35 -7.19
CA SER A 214 11.13 -5.74 -5.88
C SER A 214 10.24 -6.61 -5.00
N ASN A 215 9.46 -7.52 -5.58
CA ASN A 215 8.52 -8.35 -4.84
C ASN A 215 9.19 -9.63 -4.27
N VAL A 216 10.29 -10.09 -4.86
CA VAL A 216 11.11 -11.19 -4.33
C VAL A 216 12.06 -10.65 -3.25
N GLU A 217 11.49 -10.04 -2.21
CA GLU A 217 12.19 -9.59 -1.01
C GLU A 217 11.55 -10.23 0.23
N PRO A 218 12.29 -11.05 1.00
CA PRO A 218 11.85 -11.55 2.30
C PRO A 218 11.63 -10.38 3.25
N GLN A 219 10.46 -10.36 3.88
CA GLN A 219 10.11 -9.36 4.88
C GLN A 219 10.19 -9.95 6.28
N GLY A 220 10.57 -9.13 7.26
CA GLY A 220 10.56 -9.53 8.66
C GLY A 220 11.65 -10.54 9.03
N GLN A 221 11.29 -11.56 9.81
CA GLN A 221 12.23 -12.56 10.34
C GLN A 221 12.66 -13.60 9.30
N ASP A 222 11.97 -13.69 8.16
CA ASP A 222 12.29 -14.61 7.06
C ASP A 222 13.55 -14.20 6.27
N ALA A 223 14.05 -12.98 6.50
CA ALA A 223 15.28 -12.48 5.89
C ALA A 223 16.53 -13.32 6.21
N GLY A 224 16.47 -14.18 7.24
CA GLY A 224 17.55 -15.11 7.58
C GLY A 224 17.49 -16.47 6.86
N GLU A 225 16.37 -16.85 6.24
CA GLU A 225 16.12 -18.19 5.69
C GLU A 225 16.21 -18.23 4.15
N VAL A 226 17.17 -17.52 3.57
CA VAL A 226 17.29 -17.44 2.10
C VAL A 226 18.20 -18.52 1.55
N ILE A 227 17.85 -19.07 0.38
CA ILE A 227 18.70 -20.03 -0.34
C ILE A 227 20.07 -19.39 -0.60
N PRO A 228 21.19 -20.06 -0.25
CA PRO A 228 22.53 -19.55 -0.51
C PRO A 228 22.71 -19.09 -1.97
N GLY A 229 23.26 -17.90 -2.17
CA GLY A 229 23.50 -17.32 -3.50
C GLY A 229 22.31 -16.64 -4.17
N LEU A 230 21.07 -16.81 -3.67
CA LEU A 230 19.90 -16.11 -4.24
C LEU A 230 19.99 -14.60 -4.04
N HIS A 231 20.50 -14.13 -2.88
CA HIS A 231 20.74 -12.71 -2.63
C HIS A 231 21.67 -12.08 -3.66
N ASP A 232 22.83 -12.69 -3.88
CA ASP A 232 23.84 -12.18 -4.80
C ASP A 232 23.33 -12.19 -6.25
N ALA A 233 22.63 -13.26 -6.62
CA ALA A 233 22.01 -13.37 -7.94
C ALA A 233 20.93 -12.30 -8.14
N LEU A 234 20.08 -12.05 -7.14
CA LEU A 234 19.04 -11.03 -7.19
C LEU A 234 19.64 -9.62 -7.22
N ARG A 235 20.65 -9.34 -6.38
CA ARG A 235 21.43 -8.10 -6.41
C ARG A 235 22.00 -7.83 -7.79
N LYS A 236 22.71 -8.81 -8.37
CA LYS A 236 23.28 -8.70 -9.71
C LYS A 236 22.18 -8.41 -10.74
N ARG A 237 21.09 -9.16 -10.70
CA ARG A 237 19.97 -8.99 -11.65
C ARG A 237 19.32 -7.60 -11.56
N VAL A 238 19.14 -7.07 -10.35
CA VAL A 238 18.62 -5.73 -10.11
C VAL A 238 19.56 -4.67 -10.68
N LEU A 239 20.86 -4.79 -10.42
CA LEU A 239 21.88 -3.85 -10.90
C LEU A 239 22.00 -3.86 -12.43
N ASP A 240 21.87 -5.03 -13.06
CA ASP A 240 21.90 -5.17 -14.52
C ASP A 240 20.72 -4.49 -15.22
N GLN A 241 19.56 -4.38 -14.56
CA GLN A 241 18.35 -3.78 -15.12
C GLN A 241 18.10 -2.34 -14.67
N LEU A 242 18.85 -1.84 -13.70
CA LEU A 242 18.56 -0.62 -12.94
C LEU A 242 18.15 0.57 -13.82
N GLU A 243 18.89 0.82 -14.90
CA GLU A 243 18.69 1.98 -15.77
C GLU A 243 17.43 1.90 -16.62
N GLN A 244 16.91 0.69 -16.83
CA GLN A 244 15.73 0.38 -17.65
C GLN A 244 14.46 0.23 -16.82
N LEU A 245 14.58 0.17 -15.48
CA LEU A 245 13.43 -0.02 -14.60
C LEU A 245 12.59 1.26 -14.51
N PRO A 246 11.24 1.13 -14.51
CA PRO A 246 10.34 2.24 -14.22
C PRO A 246 10.45 2.69 -12.74
N PRO A 247 9.87 3.84 -12.37
CA PRO A 247 10.03 4.39 -11.02
C PRO A 247 9.46 3.52 -9.90
N GLU A 248 8.37 2.78 -10.13
CA GLU A 248 7.71 2.02 -9.07
C GLU A 248 8.56 0.83 -8.58
N PRO A 249 9.12 -0.03 -9.46
CA PRO A 249 10.06 -1.06 -9.05
C PRO A 249 11.33 -0.50 -8.42
N LEU A 250 11.86 0.60 -8.96
CA LEU A 250 13.06 1.25 -8.42
C LEU A 250 12.84 1.72 -6.97
N LEU A 251 11.66 2.24 -6.66
CA LEU A 251 11.32 2.66 -5.30
C LEU A 251 11.24 1.46 -4.35
N GLY A 252 10.58 0.37 -4.76
CA GLY A 252 10.52 -0.87 -3.98
C GLY A 252 11.92 -1.42 -3.69
N ILE A 253 12.74 -1.54 -4.74
CA ILE A 253 14.15 -1.94 -4.64
C ILE A 253 14.91 -1.00 -3.70
N PHE A 254 14.76 0.32 -3.82
CA PHE A 254 15.52 1.26 -3.00
C PHE A 254 15.20 1.16 -1.50
N GLN A 255 13.94 0.84 -1.16
CA GLN A 255 13.54 0.66 0.24
C GLN A 255 14.02 -0.67 0.83
N ALA A 256 14.12 -1.69 -0.02
CA ALA A 256 14.51 -3.05 0.28
C ALA A 256 16.04 -3.25 0.40
N ALA A 257 16.73 -2.80 -0.65
CA ALA A 257 18.07 -3.21 -1.02
C ALA A 257 19.17 -2.89 0.00
N PRO A 258 19.16 -1.76 0.73
CA PRO A 258 20.24 -1.44 1.66
C PRO A 258 20.40 -2.48 2.78
N LYS A 259 19.31 -3.11 3.22
CA LYS A 259 19.34 -4.14 4.27
C LYS A 259 19.31 -5.56 3.69
N PHE A 260 18.50 -5.79 2.66
CA PHE A 260 18.28 -7.13 2.15
C PHE A 260 19.30 -7.57 1.10
N LEU A 261 19.58 -6.70 0.12
CA LEU A 261 20.55 -6.99 -0.94
C LEU A 261 21.99 -6.61 -0.55
N GLY A 262 22.16 -5.97 0.62
CA GLY A 262 23.48 -5.52 1.08
C GLY A 262 24.12 -4.54 0.12
N PHE A 263 23.33 -3.63 -0.46
CA PHE A 263 23.85 -2.64 -1.40
C PHE A 263 24.92 -1.78 -0.76
N SER A 264 26.04 -1.58 -1.46
CA SER A 264 27.05 -0.60 -1.06
C SER A 264 26.48 0.82 -1.16
N GLN A 265 27.19 1.80 -0.58
CA GLN A 265 26.82 3.20 -0.77
C GLN A 265 26.85 3.61 -2.25
N GLU A 266 27.78 3.05 -3.05
CA GLU A 266 27.88 3.30 -4.48
C GLU A 266 26.68 2.73 -5.25
N GLU A 267 26.25 1.51 -4.94
CA GLU A 267 25.08 0.91 -5.58
C GLU A 267 23.79 1.64 -5.19
N SER A 268 23.67 2.02 -3.91
CA SER A 268 22.56 2.86 -3.43
C SER A 268 22.53 4.21 -4.15
N LEU A 269 23.71 4.80 -4.40
CA LEU A 269 23.85 6.03 -5.18
C LEU A 269 23.38 5.84 -6.63
N ARG A 270 23.74 4.73 -7.28
CA ARG A 270 23.25 4.39 -8.63
C ARG A 270 21.72 4.35 -8.67
N VAL A 271 21.08 3.69 -7.69
CA VAL A 271 19.60 3.62 -7.58
C VAL A 271 19.00 5.03 -7.45
N THR A 272 19.55 5.87 -6.56
CA THR A 272 19.04 7.24 -6.39
C THR A 272 19.20 8.10 -7.65
N THR A 273 20.24 7.85 -8.44
CA THR A 273 20.48 8.56 -9.70
C THR A 273 19.42 8.17 -10.73
N SER A 274 19.07 6.88 -10.82
CA SER A 274 17.96 6.41 -11.66
C SER A 274 16.58 6.90 -11.18
N LEU A 275 16.38 7.09 -9.87
CA LEU A 275 15.15 7.64 -9.30
C LEU A 275 15.02 9.16 -9.49
N LEU A 276 16.13 9.90 -9.55
CA LEU A 276 16.14 11.37 -9.59
C LEU A 276 15.30 11.93 -10.74
N ARG A 277 15.39 11.32 -11.93
CA ARG A 277 14.59 11.72 -13.13
C ARG A 277 13.08 11.58 -12.95
N HIS A 278 12.63 10.80 -11.98
CA HIS A 278 11.21 10.55 -11.72
C HIS A 278 10.65 11.31 -10.50
N VAL A 279 11.50 11.93 -9.69
CA VAL A 279 11.10 12.72 -8.51
C VAL A 279 9.99 13.75 -8.82
N PRO A 280 10.02 14.51 -9.93
CA PRO A 280 9.01 15.53 -10.18
C PRO A 280 7.58 14.98 -10.35
N SER A 281 7.43 13.80 -10.98
CA SER A 281 6.14 13.19 -11.29
C SER A 281 5.53 12.40 -10.13
N GLN A 282 6.35 11.95 -9.17
CA GLN A 282 5.92 11.12 -8.03
C GLN A 282 4.94 11.83 -7.08
N SER A 283 4.00 11.08 -6.53
CA SER A 283 3.06 11.51 -5.47
C SER A 283 3.78 11.86 -4.16
N ALA A 284 3.08 12.53 -3.23
CA ALA A 284 3.62 12.84 -1.91
C ALA A 284 4.08 11.59 -1.15
N SER A 285 3.28 10.52 -1.25
CA SER A 285 3.55 9.22 -0.62
C SER A 285 4.81 8.56 -1.18
N GLU A 286 4.99 8.53 -2.50
CA GLU A 286 6.19 8.00 -3.15
C GLU A 286 7.44 8.80 -2.80
N LEU A 287 7.34 10.12 -2.75
CA LEU A 287 8.45 11.00 -2.34
C LEU A 287 8.84 10.78 -0.88
N ALA A 288 7.87 10.58 0.02
CA ALA A 288 8.14 10.21 1.41
C ALA A 288 8.86 8.86 1.51
N ARG A 289 8.44 7.87 0.71
CA ARG A 289 9.10 6.57 0.61
C ARG A 289 10.53 6.65 0.06
N CYS A 290 10.79 7.50 -0.93
CA CYS A 290 12.13 7.79 -1.43
C CYS A 290 13.03 8.33 -0.29
N LEU A 291 12.52 9.27 0.49
CA LEU A 291 13.26 9.84 1.62
C LEU A 291 13.54 8.79 2.71
N VAL A 292 12.59 7.90 2.98
CA VAL A 292 12.76 6.76 3.88
C VAL A 292 13.82 5.78 3.37
N GLY A 293 13.82 5.47 2.07
CA GLY A 293 14.85 4.64 1.44
C GLY A 293 16.25 5.23 1.62
N ALA A 294 16.41 6.53 1.39
CA ALA A 294 17.69 7.22 1.58
C ALA A 294 18.17 7.16 3.04
N ALA A 295 17.27 7.34 4.00
CA ALA A 295 17.59 7.22 5.42
C ALA A 295 17.95 5.78 5.81
N ARG A 296 17.25 4.77 5.28
CA ARG A 296 17.58 3.35 5.51
C ARG A 296 18.93 2.94 4.89
N ALA A 297 19.32 3.60 3.80
CA ALA A 297 20.63 3.45 3.17
C ALA A 297 21.73 4.33 3.81
N GLU A 298 21.37 5.17 4.79
CA GLU A 298 22.25 6.19 5.37
C GLU A 298 22.94 7.04 4.29
N LEU A 299 22.25 7.28 3.18
CA LEU A 299 22.82 7.87 1.96
C LEU A 299 22.55 9.38 1.91
N VAL A 300 23.57 10.18 2.21
CA VAL A 300 23.52 11.65 2.10
C VAL A 300 23.96 12.10 0.71
N HIS A 301 23.09 11.91 -0.30
CA HIS A 301 23.33 12.41 -1.65
C HIS A 301 22.59 13.73 -1.91
N LYS A 302 23.31 14.87 -1.81
CA LYS A 302 22.71 16.22 -1.88
C LYS A 302 21.87 16.47 -3.15
N PRO A 303 22.33 16.16 -4.38
CA PRO A 303 21.51 16.38 -5.59
C PRO A 303 20.14 15.71 -5.51
N PHE A 304 20.08 14.47 -4.99
CA PHE A 304 18.83 13.75 -4.82
C PHE A 304 17.97 14.31 -3.68
N LEU A 305 18.56 14.53 -2.50
CA LEU A 305 17.81 15.01 -1.32
C LEU A 305 17.24 16.41 -1.52
N LEU A 306 17.94 17.30 -2.22
CA LEU A 306 17.46 18.66 -2.48
C LEU A 306 16.23 18.67 -3.38
N GLU A 307 16.23 17.86 -4.45
CA GLU A 307 15.06 17.70 -5.32
C GLU A 307 13.89 17.05 -4.58
N LEU A 308 14.15 16.00 -3.79
CA LEU A 308 13.12 15.39 -2.94
C LEU A 308 12.49 16.41 -1.99
N PHE A 309 13.29 17.18 -1.24
CA PHE A 309 12.77 18.19 -0.33
C PHE A 309 11.96 19.27 -1.05
N HIS A 310 12.37 19.66 -2.26
CA HIS A 310 11.65 20.65 -3.05
C HIS A 310 10.23 20.16 -3.42
N HIS A 311 10.13 18.96 -4.01
CA HIS A 311 8.87 18.40 -4.48
C HIS A 311 7.97 17.93 -3.34
N LEU A 312 8.54 17.29 -2.32
CA LEU A 312 7.79 16.81 -1.16
C LEU A 312 7.19 17.99 -0.39
N ARG A 313 7.91 19.11 -0.26
CA ARG A 313 7.37 20.34 0.34
C ARG A 313 6.15 20.90 -0.41
N LYS A 314 6.12 20.79 -1.74
CA LYS A 314 5.01 21.24 -2.59
C LYS A 314 3.78 20.34 -2.46
N LYS A 315 3.99 19.03 -2.28
CA LYS A 315 2.92 18.02 -2.20
C LYS A 315 2.57 17.59 -0.76
N ARG A 316 3.17 18.23 0.25
CA ARG A 316 3.11 17.84 1.67
C ARG A 316 1.71 17.71 2.27
N ASP A 317 0.75 18.49 1.76
CA ASP A 317 -0.60 18.53 2.33
C ASP A 317 -1.39 17.24 2.01
N ALA A 318 -0.88 16.41 1.10
CA ALA A 318 -1.39 15.09 0.79
C ALA A 318 -0.71 13.96 1.60
N LEU A 319 0.23 14.27 2.51
CA LEU A 319 0.85 13.27 3.36
C LEU A 319 -0.10 12.85 4.47
N SER A 320 -0.17 11.54 4.71
CA SER A 320 -0.81 10.99 5.90
C SER A 320 0.01 11.32 7.17
N PRO A 321 -0.60 11.27 8.36
CA PRO A 321 0.11 11.60 9.59
C PRO A 321 1.38 10.77 9.79
N SER A 322 1.29 9.49 9.48
CA SER A 322 2.39 8.55 9.59
C SER A 322 3.52 8.75 8.58
N GLU A 323 3.22 9.24 7.38
CA GLU A 323 4.23 9.62 6.39
C GLU A 323 5.00 10.86 6.80
N VAL A 324 4.32 11.81 7.47
CA VAL A 324 4.98 12.99 8.05
C VAL A 324 5.95 12.55 9.15
N VAL A 325 5.53 11.66 10.05
CA VAL A 325 6.37 11.08 11.10
C VAL A 325 7.60 10.39 10.50
N ALA A 326 7.42 9.61 9.43
CA ALA A 326 8.52 8.95 8.74
C ALA A 326 9.49 9.93 8.07
N CYS A 327 8.99 10.99 7.43
CA CYS A 327 9.83 12.04 6.87
C CYS A 327 10.69 12.75 7.92
N ILE A 328 10.13 12.99 9.12
CA ILE A 328 10.85 13.58 10.24
C ILE A 328 11.94 12.64 10.74
N TRP A 329 11.63 11.35 10.89
CA TRP A 329 12.64 10.34 11.23
C TRP A 329 13.74 10.26 10.18
N SER A 330 13.40 10.26 8.89
CA SER A 330 14.39 10.21 7.81
C SER A 330 15.32 11.42 7.82
N ALA A 331 14.78 12.62 8.05
CA ALA A 331 15.57 13.84 8.19
C ALA A 331 16.52 13.78 9.39
N TYR A 332 16.10 13.14 10.48
CA TYR A 332 16.94 12.91 11.66
C TYR A 332 18.07 11.92 11.38
N VAL A 333 17.76 10.76 10.80
CA VAL A 333 18.75 9.71 10.49
C VAL A 333 19.80 10.20 9.49
N LEU A 334 19.37 10.95 8.47
CA LEU A 334 20.29 11.51 7.48
C LEU A 334 21.18 12.62 8.05
N GLY A 335 20.85 13.18 9.22
CA GLY A 335 21.52 14.36 9.79
C GLY A 335 21.46 15.61 8.89
N PHE A 336 20.62 15.58 7.84
CA PHE A 336 20.58 16.60 6.80
C PHE A 336 19.15 16.88 6.37
N CYS A 337 18.69 18.12 6.57
CA CYS A 337 17.39 18.58 6.10
C CYS A 337 17.39 20.11 5.94
N LYS A 338 16.76 20.62 4.88
CA LYS A 338 16.67 22.07 4.65
C LYS A 338 15.75 22.72 5.70
N PRO A 339 16.12 23.87 6.32
CA PRO A 339 15.29 24.52 7.33
C PRO A 339 13.86 24.85 6.85
N LYS A 340 13.70 25.23 5.58
CA LYS A 340 12.38 25.48 4.98
C LYS A 340 11.52 24.22 4.90
N PHE A 341 12.12 23.06 4.67
CA PHE A 341 11.41 21.78 4.62
C PHE A 341 11.09 21.27 6.04
N GLN A 342 12.03 21.40 7.00
CA GLN A 342 11.77 21.11 8.41
C GLN A 342 10.58 21.89 8.98
N ARG A 343 10.52 23.21 8.77
CA ARG A 343 9.37 24.04 9.16
C ARG A 343 8.07 23.55 8.54
N SER A 344 8.15 23.11 7.30
CA SER A 344 7.01 22.60 6.54
C SER A 344 6.46 21.31 7.14
N LEU A 345 7.33 20.36 7.50
CA LEU A 345 6.94 19.11 8.15
C LEU A 345 6.36 19.39 9.55
N ALA A 346 6.96 20.31 10.31
CA ALA A 346 6.45 20.71 11.62
C ALA A 346 5.02 21.26 11.53
N PHE A 347 4.73 22.09 10.52
CA PHE A 347 3.40 22.65 10.30
C PHE A 347 2.36 21.56 9.98
N VAL A 348 2.68 20.65 9.07
CA VAL A 348 1.76 19.55 8.71
C VAL A 348 1.55 18.60 9.90
N LEU A 349 2.61 18.29 10.66
CA LEU A 349 2.51 17.49 11.87
C LEU A 349 1.59 18.16 12.91
N GLN A 350 1.73 19.48 13.11
CA GLN A 350 0.88 20.23 14.05
C GLN A 350 -0.60 20.16 13.66
N ARG A 351 -0.90 20.21 12.36
CA ARG A 351 -2.26 20.07 11.84
C ARG A 351 -2.84 18.70 12.18
N HIS A 352 -2.14 17.61 11.87
CA HIS A 352 -2.62 16.26 12.19
C HIS A 352 -2.78 16.02 13.70
N VAL A 353 -1.93 16.62 14.54
CA VAL A 353 -2.09 16.56 16.00
C VAL A 353 -3.35 17.29 16.46
N LYS A 354 -3.68 18.45 15.87
CA LYS A 354 -4.92 19.18 16.18
C LYS A 354 -6.17 18.43 15.72
N ASP A 355 -6.07 17.74 14.60
CA ASP A 355 -7.17 16.93 14.03
C ASP A 355 -7.29 15.55 14.73
N TRP A 356 -6.54 15.30 15.82
CA TRP A 356 -6.51 14.05 16.58
C TRP A 356 -6.14 12.80 15.77
N GLN A 357 -5.42 12.97 14.66
CA GLN A 357 -5.06 11.88 13.74
C GLN A 357 -3.74 11.17 14.10
N LEU A 358 -3.11 11.51 15.24
CA LEU A 358 -1.80 10.96 15.64
C LEU A 358 -1.82 10.37 17.05
N PRO A 359 -1.67 9.05 17.21
CA PRO A 359 -1.56 8.43 18.52
C PRO A 359 -0.21 8.76 19.17
N ALA A 360 -0.19 8.85 20.51
CA ALA A 360 1.02 9.14 21.27
C ALA A 360 2.16 8.12 21.04
N GLY A 361 1.83 6.87 20.69
CA GLY A 361 2.82 5.84 20.36
C GLY A 361 3.67 6.17 19.13
N GLU A 362 3.09 6.78 18.09
CA GLU A 362 3.84 7.13 16.87
C GLU A 362 4.81 8.29 17.13
N LEU A 363 4.39 9.27 17.93
CA LEU A 363 5.27 10.38 18.33
C LEU A 363 6.37 9.93 19.29
N ARG A 364 6.13 8.91 20.11
CA ARG A 364 7.14 8.31 20.99
C ARG A 364 8.31 7.76 20.17
N ASP A 365 8.04 7.07 19.08
CA ASP A 365 9.07 6.37 18.30
C ASP A 365 10.09 7.34 17.69
N ILE A 366 9.63 8.55 17.37
CA ILE A 366 10.45 9.62 16.80
C ILE A 366 10.80 10.71 17.81
N LEU A 367 10.64 10.48 19.12
CA LEU A 367 10.89 11.51 20.14
C LEU A 367 12.27 12.18 20.00
N PRO A 368 13.39 11.47 19.75
CA PRO A 368 14.68 12.10 19.50
C PRO A 368 14.69 12.99 18.26
N ALA A 369 13.99 12.59 17.20
CA ALA A 369 13.87 13.36 15.97
C ALA A 369 13.02 14.62 16.18
N LEU A 370 11.97 14.55 17.00
CA LEU A 370 11.20 15.73 17.41
C LEU A 370 12.06 16.72 18.20
N ASN A 371 12.90 16.21 19.10
CA ASN A 371 13.79 17.02 19.91
C ASN A 371 15.00 17.57 19.13
N LEU A 372 15.57 16.87 18.16
CA LEU A 372 16.77 17.35 17.46
C LEU A 372 16.44 18.11 16.16
N ALA A 373 15.49 17.61 15.35
CA ALA A 373 15.18 18.19 14.03
C ALA A 373 14.23 19.40 14.11
N LEU A 374 13.45 19.53 15.19
CA LEU A 374 12.44 20.59 15.35
C LEU A 374 12.70 21.52 16.56
N ASN A 375 13.78 21.33 17.33
CA ASN A 375 14.07 22.15 18.51
C ASN A 375 14.25 23.64 18.19
N HIS A 376 14.84 23.97 17.04
CA HIS A 376 14.96 25.37 16.58
C HIS A 376 13.59 26.07 16.42
N PHE A 377 12.48 25.33 16.43
CA PHE A 377 11.13 25.87 16.30
C PHE A 377 10.29 25.73 17.58
N GLY A 378 10.83 25.16 18.67
CA GLY A 378 10.08 24.91 19.90
C GLY A 378 8.83 24.04 19.68
N PHE A 379 8.86 23.15 18.68
CA PHE A 379 7.68 22.39 18.27
C PHE A 379 7.15 21.52 19.41
N TRP A 380 8.04 20.79 20.10
CA TRP A 380 7.67 19.92 21.22
C TRP A 380 6.87 20.68 22.27
N GLU A 381 7.32 21.87 22.67
CA GLU A 381 6.64 22.67 23.69
C GLU A 381 5.24 23.15 23.30
N ARG A 382 5.00 23.31 21.98
CA ARG A 382 3.71 23.71 21.42
C ARG A 382 2.70 22.57 21.36
N LEU A 383 3.10 21.32 21.62
CA LEU A 383 2.17 20.19 21.67
C LEU A 383 1.32 20.25 22.95
N PRO A 384 0.05 19.78 22.89
CA PRO A 384 -0.82 19.69 24.06
C PRO A 384 -0.13 18.99 25.24
N ALA A 385 -0.24 19.55 26.44
CA ALA A 385 0.43 19.02 27.62
C ALA A 385 -0.01 17.57 27.96
N SER A 386 -1.25 17.20 27.62
CA SER A 386 -1.74 15.81 27.73
C SER A 386 -0.99 14.86 26.80
N LEU A 387 -0.81 15.24 25.53
CA LEU A 387 -0.10 14.46 24.53
C LEU A 387 1.39 14.34 24.86
N ARG A 388 2.05 15.45 25.25
CA ARG A 388 3.44 15.42 25.74
C ARG A 388 3.63 14.44 26.89
N ARG A 389 2.73 14.48 27.89
CA ARG A 389 2.75 13.55 29.04
C ARG A 389 2.50 12.10 28.62
N ALA A 390 1.64 11.85 27.64
CA ALA A 390 1.39 10.51 27.12
C ALA A 390 2.63 9.96 26.40
N VAL A 391 3.21 10.74 25.48
CA VAL A 391 4.44 10.37 24.78
C VAL A 391 5.57 10.12 25.76
N TRP A 392 5.81 11.02 26.72
CA TRP A 392 6.87 10.89 27.72
C TRP A 392 6.70 9.64 28.59
N ARG A 393 5.47 9.30 28.99
CA ARG A 393 5.17 8.08 29.75
C ARG A 393 5.46 6.81 28.95
N LEU A 394 5.20 6.83 27.64
CA LEU A 394 5.45 5.68 26.77
C LEU A 394 6.93 5.55 26.38
N SER A 395 7.75 6.59 26.52
CA SER A 395 9.18 6.58 26.22
C SER A 395 10.00 5.99 27.37
N GLY A 396 10.79 4.96 27.08
CA GLY A 396 11.85 4.48 27.98
C GLY A 396 13.04 5.45 28.07
N ASP A 397 13.98 5.17 28.96
CA ASP A 397 15.12 6.05 29.25
C ASP A 397 16.02 6.31 28.03
N ASP A 398 16.23 5.31 27.17
CA ASP A 398 17.07 5.46 25.98
C ASP A 398 16.44 6.42 24.94
N LEU A 399 15.11 6.38 24.78
CA LEU A 399 14.39 7.32 23.92
C LEU A 399 14.47 8.75 24.48
N ARG A 400 14.28 8.91 25.80
CA ARG A 400 14.32 10.21 26.46
C ARG A 400 15.71 10.84 26.37
N LYS A 401 16.77 10.02 26.46
CA LYS A 401 18.17 10.44 26.33
C LYS A 401 18.64 10.56 24.88
N GLY A 402 17.78 10.28 23.90
CA GLY A 402 18.12 10.34 22.48
C GLY A 402 19.11 9.28 21.99
N ARG A 403 19.31 8.20 22.76
CA ARG A 403 20.27 7.13 22.44
C ARG A 403 19.76 6.19 21.34
N VAL A 404 18.44 6.11 21.17
CA VAL A 404 17.77 5.27 20.18
C VAL A 404 16.63 6.08 19.56
N CYS A 405 16.48 6.02 18.23
CA CYS A 405 15.34 6.55 17.51
C CYS A 405 14.73 5.40 16.71
N TYR A 406 13.53 4.96 17.10
CA TYR A 406 12.91 3.81 16.45
C TYR A 406 12.41 4.20 15.07
N PHE A 407 12.53 3.28 14.11
CA PHE A 407 11.93 3.46 12.79
C PHE A 407 10.41 3.61 12.97
N PRO A 408 9.82 4.76 12.63
CA PRO A 408 8.38 4.89 12.64
C PRO A 408 7.84 3.99 11.55
N VAL A 409 6.98 3.07 11.95
CA VAL A 409 6.18 2.32 11.01
C VAL A 409 5.34 3.37 10.27
N LEU A 410 5.61 3.63 8.98
CA LEU A 410 4.66 4.34 8.12
C LEU A 410 3.31 3.69 8.39
N GLY A 411 2.24 4.42 8.61
CA GLY A 411 0.95 3.92 9.08
C GLY A 411 0.36 2.92 8.08
N SER A 412 0.79 2.98 6.82
CA SER A 412 0.52 1.94 5.82
C SER A 412 1.34 0.65 6.00
N LEU A 413 2.45 0.65 6.73
CA LEU A 413 3.30 -0.51 7.05
C LEU A 413 2.82 -1.31 8.28
N LYS A 414 1.78 -0.88 9.01
CA LYS A 414 1.13 -1.79 9.97
C LYS A 414 0.40 -2.94 9.26
N HIS A 415 -0.06 -2.72 8.02
CA HIS A 415 -0.91 -3.69 7.31
C HIS A 415 -0.70 -3.84 5.78
N HIS A 416 0.25 -3.17 5.11
CA HIS A 416 0.33 -3.26 3.64
C HIS A 416 1.61 -3.86 3.09
N LEU A 417 1.41 -5.06 2.57
CA LEU A 417 2.06 -5.62 1.39
C LEU A 417 2.15 -4.57 0.27
N PHE A 418 3.40 -4.34 -0.15
CA PHE A 418 3.87 -3.38 -1.13
C PHE A 418 3.29 -3.59 -2.55
N VAL A 419 2.01 -3.28 -2.79
CA VAL A 419 1.52 -3.32 -4.18
C VAL A 419 0.34 -2.38 -4.42
N GLU A 420 0.61 -1.16 -4.87
CA GLU A 420 -0.47 -0.21 -5.22
C GLU A 420 -0.65 0.06 -6.72
N PHE A 421 0.32 -0.26 -7.59
CA PHE A 421 0.23 0.21 -8.98
C PHE A 421 0.02 -0.84 -10.08
N LEU A 422 0.48 -2.10 -9.95
CA LEU A 422 0.29 -3.10 -11.03
C LEU A 422 -0.76 -4.20 -10.79
N LEU A 423 -1.26 -4.35 -9.55
CA LEU A 423 -2.32 -5.32 -9.26
C LEU A 423 -3.60 -5.03 -10.07
N ILE A 424 -3.79 -3.77 -10.45
CA ILE A 424 -4.88 -3.30 -11.30
C ILE A 424 -4.80 -3.83 -12.73
N PHE A 425 -3.59 -3.89 -13.30
CA PHE A 425 -3.39 -4.11 -14.74
C PHE A 425 -3.08 -5.56 -15.09
N VAL A 426 -2.57 -6.36 -14.14
CA VAL A 426 -2.19 -7.77 -14.36
C VAL A 426 -3.28 -8.75 -13.90
N LEU A 427 -4.12 -8.38 -12.92
CA LEU A 427 -5.02 -9.35 -12.28
C LEU A 427 -6.48 -9.28 -12.75
N PHE A 428 -6.94 -8.18 -13.34
CA PHE A 428 -8.34 -8.04 -13.80
C PHE A 428 -8.48 -7.73 -15.30
N THR A 429 -7.43 -7.97 -16.08
CA THR A 429 -7.37 -7.79 -17.54
C THR A 429 -7.43 -9.10 -18.33
N VAL A 430 -7.23 -10.26 -17.71
CA VAL A 430 -7.43 -11.57 -18.37
C VAL A 430 -8.79 -12.12 -17.94
N GLY A 431 -9.79 -11.81 -18.76
CA GLY A 431 -11.18 -12.20 -18.56
C GLY A 431 -12.03 -11.86 -19.77
N HIS A 432 -11.55 -12.26 -20.95
CA HIS A 432 -12.36 -12.64 -22.09
C HIS A 432 -11.78 -13.92 -22.68
#